data_AF-A0A437P5K2-F1
#
_entry.id   AF-A0A437P5K2-F1
#
_cell.length_a   1.000
_cell.length_b   1.000
_cell.length_c   1.000
_cell.angle_alpha   90.00
_cell.angle_beta   90.00
_cell.angle_gamma   90.00
#
_symmetry.space_group_name_H-M   'P 1'
#
loop_
_entity.id
_entity.type
_entity.pdbx_description
1 polymer ?
#
loop_
_entity_poly.entity_id
_entity_poly.type
_entity_poly.pdbx_seq_one_letter_code
_entity_poly.pdbx_strand_id
1 'polypeptide(L)'
;MANPAAPLAAPGIALEAGALMGLRHLARRGAAPRTRALVGLPGGIVTRRRGRGSEPDDVRLWAEGDDVRHIDRNSTARTGQLHTRTHHEERDRAVVMLADFRPSMLFGTRRALRSVAAAEALALLGWRVAGDGGRVGLAVVRHFNSV
;
A
#
# COMPACT_ATOMS: atom_id res chain seq x y z
N MET A 1 46.61 -12.54 -1.65
CA MET A 1 45.78 -12.77 -2.86
C MET A 1 44.55 -11.90 -2.75
N ALA A 2 44.28 -10.99 -3.69
CA ALA A 2 43.11 -10.10 -3.61
C ALA A 2 41.81 -10.89 -3.82
N ASN A 3 40.80 -10.66 -2.99
CA ASN A 3 39.51 -11.35 -3.07
C ASN A 3 38.77 -10.92 -4.37
N PRO A 4 38.54 -11.84 -5.33
CA PRO A 4 37.89 -11.49 -6.60
C PRO A 4 36.43 -11.04 -6.43
N ALA A 5 35.81 -11.29 -5.27
CA ALA A 5 34.44 -10.85 -4.95
C ALA A 5 34.37 -9.42 -4.37
N ALA A 6 35.50 -8.82 -3.96
CA ALA A 6 35.53 -7.47 -3.41
C ALA A 6 34.82 -6.40 -4.27
N PRO A 7 34.98 -6.35 -5.60
CA PRO A 7 34.26 -5.37 -6.43
C PRO A 7 32.76 -5.65 -6.51
N LEU A 8 32.31 -6.90 -6.33
CA LEU A 8 30.89 -7.25 -6.34
C LEU A 8 30.16 -6.78 -5.09
N ALA A 9 30.88 -6.55 -3.99
CA ALA A 9 30.34 -6.01 -2.74
C ALA A 9 30.21 -4.48 -2.73
N ALA A 10 30.58 -3.80 -3.82
CA ALA A 10 30.54 -2.35 -3.89
C ALA A 10 29.09 -1.81 -3.86
N PRO A 11 28.87 -0.62 -3.25
CA PRO A 11 27.59 0.06 -3.30
C PRO A 11 27.12 0.27 -4.75
N GLY A 12 25.85 -0.02 -5.03
CA GLY A 12 25.29 0.08 -6.38
C GLY A 12 25.50 -1.18 -7.25
N ILE A 13 26.27 -2.17 -6.77
CA ILE A 13 26.44 -3.48 -7.41
C ILE A 13 25.79 -4.56 -6.55
N ALA A 14 26.13 -4.61 -5.26
CA ALA A 14 25.47 -5.45 -4.28
C ALA A 14 24.26 -4.75 -3.65
N LEU A 15 23.32 -5.58 -3.18
CA LEU A 15 22.15 -5.15 -2.44
C LEU A 15 22.12 -5.85 -1.08
N GLU A 16 21.92 -5.08 -0.02
CA GLU A 16 21.74 -5.62 1.32
C GLU A 16 20.28 -5.47 1.77
N ALA A 17 19.75 -6.49 2.44
CA ALA A 17 18.40 -6.44 2.98
C ALA A 17 18.22 -5.29 3.98
N GLY A 18 19.25 -5.01 4.80
CA GLY A 18 19.25 -3.88 5.74
C GLY A 18 19.05 -2.54 5.04
N ALA A 19 19.72 -2.32 3.91
CA ALA A 19 19.58 -1.11 3.10
C ALA A 19 18.14 -0.95 2.58
N LEU A 20 17.53 -2.03 2.06
CA LEU A 20 16.13 -2.01 1.62
C LEU A 20 15.13 -1.76 2.76
N MET A 21 15.38 -2.34 3.94
CA MET A 21 14.54 -2.09 5.12
C MET A 21 14.64 -0.64 5.58
N GLY A 22 15.82 -0.03 5.48
CA GLY A 22 16.04 1.39 5.78
C GLY A 22 15.20 2.35 4.92
N LEU A 23 14.86 1.95 3.68
CA LEU A 23 14.02 2.77 2.78
C LEU A 23 12.59 2.99 3.29
N ARG A 24 12.12 2.21 4.28
CA ARG A 24 10.80 2.36 4.89
C ARG A 24 10.54 3.78 5.39
N HIS A 25 11.55 4.44 5.95
CA HIS A 25 11.41 5.80 6.48
C HIS A 25 11.19 6.83 5.37
N LEU A 26 11.79 6.61 4.18
CA LEU A 26 11.63 7.47 3.02
C LEU A 26 10.27 7.28 2.33
N ALA A 27 9.76 6.05 2.28
CA ALA A 27 8.44 5.75 1.73
C ALA A 27 7.32 6.55 2.43
N ARG A 28 7.50 6.88 3.72
CA ARG A 28 6.58 7.71 4.51
C ARG A 28 6.67 9.21 4.21
N ARG A 29 7.84 9.70 3.74
CA ARG A 29 8.10 11.14 3.51
C ARG A 29 7.53 11.67 2.19
N GLY A 30 7.42 10.80 1.18
CA GLY A 30 6.86 11.16 -0.14
C GLY A 30 5.36 10.91 -0.25
N ALA A 31 4.65 10.69 0.86
CA ALA A 31 3.20 10.65 0.84
C ALA A 31 2.71 12.02 0.35
N ALA A 32 2.35 12.11 -0.95
CA ALA A 32 1.59 13.23 -1.49
C ALA A 32 0.59 13.69 -0.43
N PRO A 33 0.42 15.01 -0.22
CA PRO A 33 -0.48 15.51 0.78
C PRO A 33 -1.74 14.70 0.62
N ARG A 34 -2.13 14.01 1.69
CA ARG A 34 -3.50 13.54 1.82
C ARG A 34 -4.28 14.74 1.29
N THR A 35 -5.12 14.58 0.26
CA THR A 35 -6.22 15.53 0.14
C THR A 35 -6.82 15.45 1.52
N ARG A 36 -6.49 16.43 2.35
CA ARG A 36 -6.92 16.51 3.73
C ARG A 36 -8.37 16.79 3.46
N ALA A 37 -9.18 15.73 3.44
CA ALA A 37 -10.57 15.89 3.78
C ALA A 37 -10.48 16.64 5.10
N LEU A 38 -10.82 17.94 5.02
CA LEU A 38 -10.80 18.87 6.12
C LEU A 38 -11.85 18.42 7.11
N VAL A 39 -11.60 17.34 7.86
CA VAL A 39 -12.49 16.92 8.92
C VAL A 39 -11.65 16.23 10.00
N GLY A 40 -11.52 16.89 11.15
CA GLY A 40 -11.02 16.32 12.39
C GLY A 40 -12.12 15.61 13.18
N LEU A 41 -12.85 14.68 12.55
CA LEU A 41 -13.87 13.83 13.16
C LEU A 41 -13.68 12.40 12.61
N PRO A 42 -14.07 11.34 13.34
CA PRO A 42 -13.75 9.97 12.94
C PRO A 42 -14.40 9.63 11.59
N GLY A 43 -13.59 9.24 10.60
CA GLY A 43 -13.96 9.07 9.19
C GLY A 43 -12.97 9.84 8.29
N GLY A 44 -12.09 9.22 7.52
CA GLY A 44 -12.39 8.24 6.48
C GLY A 44 -12.31 8.96 5.13
N ILE A 45 -11.38 8.56 4.27
CA ILE A 45 -11.18 9.16 2.95
C ILE A 45 -12.44 8.92 2.10
N VAL A 46 -13.23 9.96 1.84
CA VAL A 46 -14.41 9.87 0.97
C VAL A 46 -13.94 9.80 -0.48
N THR A 47 -13.98 8.60 -1.08
CA THR A 47 -13.89 8.45 -2.53
C THR A 47 -15.27 8.26 -3.12
N ARG A 48 -15.60 9.05 -4.13
CA ARG A 48 -16.85 8.98 -4.91
C ARG A 48 -16.84 7.76 -5.84
N ARG A 49 -16.84 6.53 -5.31
CA ARG A 49 -17.17 5.33 -6.09
C ARG A 49 -17.85 4.30 -5.20
N ARG A 50 -19.11 3.99 -5.53
CA ARG A 50 -19.86 2.87 -4.96
C ARG A 50 -19.41 1.57 -5.63
N GLY A 51 -18.52 0.83 -4.99
CA GLY A 51 -18.29 -0.59 -5.25
C GLY A 51 -18.91 -1.40 -4.12
N ARG A 52 -19.73 -2.41 -4.44
CA ARG A 52 -20.48 -3.19 -3.45
C ARG A 52 -19.56 -4.18 -2.73
N GLY A 53 -19.33 -3.95 -1.45
CA GLY A 53 -18.75 -4.86 -0.48
C GLY A 53 -18.66 -4.14 0.86
N SER A 54 -19.68 -4.28 1.70
CA SER A 54 -19.72 -3.68 3.04
C SER A 54 -20.59 -4.55 3.93
N GLU A 55 -19.97 -5.39 4.76
CA GLU A 55 -20.61 -5.94 5.96
C GLU A 55 -21.09 -4.73 6.81
N PRO A 56 -22.33 -4.71 7.33
CA PRO A 56 -22.79 -3.62 8.20
C PRO A 56 -22.12 -3.73 9.58
N ASP A 57 -21.36 -2.71 9.97
CA ASP A 57 -20.53 -2.77 11.19
C ASP A 57 -21.00 -1.89 12.35
N ASP A 58 -22.03 -1.04 12.19
CA ASP A 58 -22.65 -0.43 13.38
C ASP A 58 -24.03 0.16 13.10
N VAL A 59 -24.97 -0.09 14.01
CA VAL A 59 -26.30 0.54 14.04
C VAL A 59 -26.38 1.38 15.30
N ARG A 60 -26.40 2.70 15.13
CA ARG A 60 -26.47 3.64 16.25
C ARG A 60 -27.71 4.54 16.16
N LEU A 61 -28.05 5.19 17.26
CA LEU A 61 -29.05 6.25 17.26
C LEU A 61 -28.61 7.39 16.33
N TRP A 62 -29.59 7.93 15.60
CA TRP A 62 -29.41 9.08 14.74
C TRP A 62 -29.08 10.31 15.58
N ALA A 63 -28.10 11.08 15.10
CA ALA A 63 -27.73 12.37 15.66
C ALA A 63 -27.86 13.45 14.59
N GLU A 64 -28.03 14.69 15.04
CA GLU A 64 -28.15 15.82 14.15
C GLU A 64 -26.88 15.99 13.30
N GLY A 65 -27.04 16.06 11.98
CA GLY A 65 -25.94 16.04 11.01
C GLY A 65 -25.77 14.71 10.27
N ASP A 66 -26.46 13.65 10.69
CA ASP A 66 -26.46 12.37 9.98
C ASP A 66 -27.29 12.41 8.70
N ASP A 67 -26.75 11.81 7.62
CA ASP A 67 -27.43 11.70 6.33
C ASP A 67 -28.64 10.74 6.42
N VAL A 68 -29.83 11.27 6.14
CA VAL A 68 -31.12 10.57 6.11
C VAL A 68 -31.10 9.34 5.19
N ARG A 69 -30.22 9.30 4.19
CA ARG A 69 -30.09 8.16 3.27
C ARG A 69 -29.53 6.89 3.92
N HIS A 70 -28.94 7.01 5.11
CA HIS A 70 -28.38 5.89 5.86
C HIS A 70 -29.29 5.38 6.98
N ILE A 71 -30.55 5.84 7.06
CA ILE A 71 -31.50 5.39 8.07
C ILE A 71 -31.76 3.88 7.96
N ASP A 72 -31.60 3.18 9.08
CA ASP A 72 -31.99 1.77 9.20
C ASP A 72 -33.48 1.66 9.54
N ARG A 73 -34.30 1.37 8.52
CA ARG A 73 -35.75 1.27 8.69
C ARG A 73 -36.17 0.12 9.60
N ASN A 74 -35.42 -0.98 9.64
CA ASN A 74 -35.79 -2.16 10.43
C ASN A 74 -35.60 -1.92 11.93
N SER A 75 -34.45 -1.39 12.32
CA SER A 75 -34.12 -1.04 13.71
C SER A 75 -34.98 0.12 14.20
N THR A 76 -35.26 1.10 13.31
CA THR A 76 -36.20 2.19 13.60
C THR A 76 -37.63 1.67 13.83
N ALA A 77 -38.11 0.75 13.00
CA ALA A 77 -39.45 0.17 13.17
C ALA A 77 -39.59 -0.67 14.45
N ARG A 78 -38.52 -1.35 14.89
CA ARG A 78 -38.54 -2.17 16.10
C ARG A 78 -38.44 -1.37 17.40
N THR A 79 -37.69 -0.29 17.40
CA THR A 79 -37.41 0.50 18.62
C THR A 79 -38.24 1.78 18.73
N GLY A 80 -38.84 2.23 17.62
CA GLY A 80 -39.49 3.54 17.52
C GLY A 80 -38.54 4.74 17.53
N GLN A 81 -37.23 4.51 17.63
CA GLN A 81 -36.20 5.55 17.65
C GLN A 81 -35.45 5.56 16.33
N LEU A 82 -35.05 6.73 15.84
CA LEU A 82 -34.38 6.83 14.55
C LEU A 82 -32.97 6.25 14.65
N HIS A 83 -32.69 5.22 13.84
CA HIS A 83 -31.38 4.57 13.77
C HIS A 83 -30.68 4.90 12.46
N THR A 84 -29.39 5.19 12.51
CA THR A 84 -28.54 5.33 11.33
C THR A 84 -27.59 4.14 11.24
N ARG A 85 -27.42 3.63 10.02
CA ARG A 85 -26.52 2.54 9.72
C ARG A 85 -25.23 3.10 9.15
N THR A 86 -24.12 2.83 9.83
CA THR A 86 -22.81 3.18 9.29
C THR A 86 -22.24 1.99 8.53
N HIS A 87 -21.70 2.27 7.35
CA HIS A 87 -20.98 1.28 6.55
C HIS A 87 -19.50 1.57 6.68
N HIS A 88 -18.75 0.66 7.29
CA HIS A 88 -17.30 0.67 7.17
C HIS A 88 -16.96 0.03 5.82
N GLU A 89 -16.33 0.79 4.93
CA GLU A 89 -15.78 0.23 3.69
C GLU A 89 -14.47 -0.46 4.05
N GLU A 90 -14.47 -1.80 4.11
CA GLU A 90 -13.25 -2.58 4.22
C GLU A 90 -12.47 -2.43 2.91
N ARG A 91 -11.42 -1.59 2.93
CA ARG A 91 -10.57 -1.39 1.76
C ARG A 91 -9.43 -2.38 1.76
N ASP A 92 -9.67 -3.50 1.10
CA ASP A 92 -8.61 -4.44 0.76
C ASP A 92 -7.77 -3.93 -0.43
N ARG A 93 -6.71 -3.18 -0.14
CA ARG A 93 -5.76 -2.74 -1.17
C ARG A 93 -4.67 -3.79 -1.36
N ALA A 94 -4.83 -4.67 -2.35
CA ALA A 94 -3.78 -5.60 -2.78
C ALA A 94 -3.03 -5.05 -4.01
N VAL A 95 -1.69 -5.00 -3.95
CA VAL A 95 -0.82 -4.59 -5.07
C VAL A 95 0.12 -5.73 -5.42
N VAL A 96 0.16 -6.12 -6.70
CA VAL A 96 1.13 -7.08 -7.24
C VAL A 96 2.16 -6.33 -8.07
N MET A 97 3.43 -6.51 -7.74
CA MET A 97 4.57 -5.97 -8.48
C MET A 97 5.22 -7.07 -9.31
N LEU A 98 5.56 -6.76 -10.56
CA LEU A 98 6.34 -7.63 -11.44
C LEU A 98 7.73 -7.03 -11.63
N ALA A 99 8.76 -7.77 -11.27
CA ALA A 99 10.14 -7.32 -11.33
C ALA A 99 10.95 -8.15 -12.33
N ASP A 100 11.62 -7.49 -13.27
CA ASP A 100 12.60 -8.13 -14.15
C ASP A 100 13.98 -8.10 -13.49
N PHE A 101 14.58 -9.28 -13.32
CA PHE A 101 15.95 -9.49 -12.83
C PHE A 101 16.74 -10.43 -13.76
N ARG A 102 16.47 -10.36 -15.06
CA ARG A 102 17.26 -11.06 -16.10
C ARG A 102 18.63 -10.42 -16.31
N PRO A 103 19.58 -11.09 -17.01
CA PRO A 103 20.92 -10.55 -17.27
C PRO A 103 20.96 -9.14 -17.89
N SER A 104 19.92 -8.74 -18.65
CA SER A 104 19.77 -7.37 -19.17
C SER A 104 19.70 -6.28 -18.09
N MET A 105 19.44 -6.66 -16.83
CA MET A 105 19.41 -5.76 -15.67
C MET A 105 20.77 -5.60 -14.99
N LEU A 106 21.77 -6.41 -15.38
CA LEU A 106 23.16 -6.32 -14.90
C LEU A 106 23.97 -5.29 -15.68
N PHE A 107 23.38 -4.13 -15.94
CA PHE A 107 24.02 -3.00 -16.61
C PHE A 107 23.99 -1.76 -15.71
N GLY A 108 25.13 -1.05 -15.66
CA GLY A 108 25.32 0.14 -14.84
C GLY A 108 24.51 1.34 -15.32
N THR A 109 23.78 1.97 -14.39
CA THR A 109 23.34 3.36 -14.52
C THR A 109 24.35 4.28 -13.85
N ARG A 110 24.16 5.60 -13.90
CA ARG A 110 25.06 6.59 -13.28
C ARG A 110 25.39 6.30 -11.79
N ARG A 111 24.50 5.63 -11.05
CA ARG A 111 24.63 5.35 -9.62
C ARG A 111 24.74 3.86 -9.28
N ALA A 112 24.00 3.00 -9.97
CA ALA A 112 23.84 1.60 -9.60
C ALA A 112 23.47 0.74 -10.81
N LEU A 113 23.60 -0.58 -10.73
CA LEU A 113 23.00 -1.49 -11.70
C LEU A 113 21.48 -1.27 -11.78
N ARG A 114 20.90 -1.50 -12.96
CA ARG A 114 19.44 -1.43 -13.14
C ARG A 114 18.70 -2.37 -12.18
N SER A 115 19.26 -3.54 -11.89
CA SER A 115 18.77 -4.47 -10.87
C SER A 115 18.69 -3.82 -9.48
N VAL A 116 19.77 -3.18 -9.03
CA VAL A 116 19.83 -2.52 -7.71
C VAL A 116 18.82 -1.37 -7.64
N ALA A 117 18.77 -0.52 -8.67
CA ALA A 117 17.80 0.56 -8.73
C ALA A 117 16.34 0.06 -8.74
N ALA A 118 16.05 -1.03 -9.45
CA ALA A 118 14.73 -1.66 -9.46
C ALA A 118 14.36 -2.21 -8.08
N ALA A 119 15.28 -2.88 -7.39
CA ALA A 119 15.05 -3.40 -6.03
C ALA A 119 14.73 -2.28 -5.03
N GLU A 120 15.46 -1.16 -5.06
CA GLU A 120 15.19 0.01 -4.22
C GLU A 120 13.82 0.62 -4.52
N ALA A 121 13.45 0.75 -5.80
CA ALA A 121 12.15 1.26 -6.20
C ALA A 121 11.00 0.35 -5.74
N LEU A 122 11.14 -0.96 -5.91
CA LEU A 122 10.17 -1.96 -5.44
C LEU A 122 10.02 -1.93 -3.92
N ALA A 123 11.13 -1.80 -3.18
CA ALA A 123 11.08 -1.66 -1.72
C ALA A 123 10.35 -0.38 -1.29
N LEU A 124 10.62 0.76 -1.93
CA LEU A 124 9.92 2.01 -1.64
C LEU A 124 8.41 1.90 -1.88
N LEU A 125 8.01 1.31 -3.02
CA LEU A 125 6.60 1.10 -3.37
C LEU A 125 5.94 0.10 -2.41
N GLY A 126 6.60 -1.00 -2.10
CA GLY A 126 6.12 -2.01 -1.16
C GLY A 126 5.91 -1.44 0.25
N TRP A 127 6.89 -0.68 0.75
CA TRP A 127 6.77 -0.01 2.05
C TRP A 127 5.64 1.01 2.10
N ARG A 128 5.36 1.67 0.97
CA ARG A 128 4.24 2.60 0.88
C ARG A 128 2.90 1.87 0.97
N VAL A 129 2.71 0.80 0.21
CA VAL A 129 1.46 0.02 0.25
C VAL A 129 1.25 -0.60 1.63
N ALA A 130 2.29 -1.18 2.23
CA ALA A 130 2.23 -1.74 3.57
C ALA A 130 1.93 -0.66 4.63
N GLY A 131 2.50 0.54 4.47
CA GLY A 131 2.25 1.68 5.37
C GLY A 131 0.82 2.22 5.28
N ASP A 132 0.16 2.06 4.13
CA ASP A 132 -1.25 2.42 3.91
C ASP A 132 -2.24 1.33 4.37
N GLY A 133 -1.76 0.24 4.98
CA GLY A 133 -2.59 -0.91 5.41
C GLY A 133 -2.95 -1.90 4.30
N GLY A 134 -2.32 -1.77 3.12
CA GLY A 134 -2.51 -2.69 1.99
C GLY A 134 -1.61 -3.92 2.03
N ARG A 135 -1.93 -4.90 1.19
CA ARG A 135 -1.12 -6.11 0.97
C ARG A 135 -0.28 -5.98 -0.30
N VAL A 136 0.90 -6.60 -0.29
CA VAL A 136 1.87 -6.54 -1.39
C VAL A 136 2.26 -7.95 -1.81
N GLY A 137 2.20 -8.22 -3.11
CA GLY A 137 2.80 -9.38 -3.75
C GLY A 137 3.92 -8.96 -4.70
N LEU A 138 4.92 -9.82 -4.88
CA LEU A 138 6.02 -9.62 -5.81
C LEU A 138 6.23 -10.89 -6.64
N ALA A 139 6.19 -10.76 -7.96
CA ALA A 139 6.60 -11.78 -8.91
C ALA A 139 7.92 -11.36 -9.55
N VAL A 140 8.89 -12.26 -9.60
CA VAL A 140 10.22 -11.99 -10.16
C VAL A 140 10.41 -12.80 -11.43
N VAL A 141 10.65 -12.10 -12.54
CA VAL A 141 11.12 -12.69 -13.79
C VAL A 141 12.63 -12.78 -13.70
N ARG A 142 13.14 -14.00 -13.56
CA ARG A 142 14.56 -14.31 -13.68
C ARG A 142 14.78 -15.18 -14.90
N HIS A 143 15.98 -15.12 -15.46
CA HIS A 143 16.37 -16.08 -16.48
C HIS A 143 16.50 -17.46 -15.81
N PHE A 144 15.72 -18.43 -16.27
CA PHE A 144 15.87 -19.82 -15.89
C PHE A 144 16.82 -20.47 -16.89
N ASN A 145 18.00 -20.87 -16.42
CA ASN A 145 18.84 -21.75 -17.19
C ASN A 145 18.32 -23.18 -16.96
N SER A 146 17.72 -23.77 -17.99
CA SER A 146 17.51 -25.21 -18.03
C SER A 146 18.86 -25.85 -18.34
N VAL A 147 19.37 -26.66 -17.40
CA VAL A 147 20.48 -27.57 -17.63
C VAL A 147 19.99 -28.73 -18.49
#